data_AF-A0A6I6D5L9-F1
#
_entry.id   AF-A0A6I6D5L9-F1
#
_cell.length_a   1.000
_cell.length_b   1.000
_cell.length_c   1.000
_cell.angle_alpha   90.00
_cell.angle_beta   90.00
_cell.angle_gamma   90.00
#
_symmetry.space_group_name_H-M   'P 1'
#
loop_
_entity.id
_entity.type
_entity.pdbx_description
1 polymer ?
#
loop_
_entity_poly.entity_id
_entity_poly.type
_entity_poly.pdbx_seq_one_letter_code
_entity_poly.pdbx_strand_id
1 'polypeptide(L)'
;MNRIVTGRTALKGSVLAGLVLLAGCAVTGPGGDQRTVIVHPAGDTSLDPVTIPAGHMPPPGECRIWYPDRSPGDQPSPGSCRDLEHRVPAGAVLVRG
;
A
#
# COMPACT_ATOMS: atom_id res chain seq x y z
N MET A 1 -32.59 -3.64 53.63
CA MET A 1 -33.52 -2.53 53.32
C MET A 1 -33.63 -2.39 51.81
N ASN A 2 -34.87 -2.29 51.32
CA ASN A 2 -35.32 -1.86 49.98
C ASN A 2 -35.03 -2.78 48.77
N ARG A 3 -35.95 -3.05 47.84
CA ARG A 3 -37.42 -3.06 47.77
C ARG A 3 -37.76 -3.49 46.32
N ILE A 4 -38.83 -4.29 46.14
CA ILE A 4 -39.74 -4.31 44.97
C ILE A 4 -39.17 -5.01 43.70
N VAL A 5 -39.56 -6.24 43.33
CA VAL A 5 -40.88 -6.77 42.85
C VAL A 5 -41.16 -6.42 41.37
N THR A 6 -41.12 -7.48 40.54
CA THR A 6 -41.94 -7.75 39.33
C THR A 6 -41.67 -7.01 38.03
N GLY A 7 -41.48 -7.80 36.97
CA GLY A 7 -41.61 -7.38 35.58
C GLY A 7 -41.62 -8.55 34.59
N ARG A 8 -42.49 -9.55 34.78
CA ARG A 8 -42.83 -10.51 33.71
C ARG A 8 -44.02 -9.95 32.93
N THR A 9 -43.78 -9.37 31.76
CA THR A 9 -44.81 -9.14 30.73
C THR A 9 -44.09 -8.97 29.38
N ALA A 10 -43.85 -10.06 28.67
CA ALA A 10 -44.64 -10.49 27.50
C ALA A 10 -44.64 -9.45 26.37
N LEU A 11 -43.62 -9.48 25.50
CA LEU A 11 -43.78 -9.06 24.12
C LEU A 11 -44.06 -10.30 23.27
N LYS A 12 -45.36 -10.47 23.01
CA LYS A 12 -45.93 -11.33 21.98
C LYS A 12 -45.35 -10.95 20.62
N GLY A 13 -45.29 -11.93 19.71
CA GLY A 13 -45.54 -11.67 18.30
C GLY A 13 -44.34 -11.83 17.40
N SER A 14 -44.28 -13.00 16.78
CA SER A 14 -43.49 -13.30 15.60
C SER A 14 -43.79 -12.38 14.40
N VAL A 15 -42.82 -12.39 13.49
CA VAL A 15 -42.87 -12.13 12.04
C VAL A 15 -42.68 -10.68 11.61
N LEU A 16 -41.47 -10.40 11.09
CA LEU A 16 -41.15 -9.76 9.80
C LEU A 16 -39.62 -9.55 9.79
N ALA A 17 -38.86 -10.50 9.24
CA ALA A 17 -38.33 -10.39 7.88
C ALA A 17 -37.49 -9.13 7.68
N GLY A 18 -36.16 -9.29 7.64
CA GLY A 18 -35.25 -8.23 7.21
C GLY A 18 -33.84 -8.41 7.76
N LEU A 19 -33.06 -9.31 7.15
CA LEU A 19 -31.61 -9.18 7.19
C LEU A 19 -31.24 -7.86 6.48
N VAL A 20 -31.15 -6.77 7.24
CA VAL A 20 -30.53 -5.53 6.75
C VAL A 20 -29.03 -5.68 6.99
N LEU A 21 -28.38 -6.26 5.98
CA LEU A 21 -26.96 -6.10 5.74
C LEU A 21 -26.64 -4.61 5.56
N LEU A 22 -25.37 -4.26 5.78
CA LEU A 22 -24.66 -3.05 5.32
C LEU A 22 -24.38 -1.99 6.40
N ALA A 23 -23.26 -2.14 7.08
CA ALA A 23 -22.29 -1.05 7.29
C ALA A 23 -20.96 -1.62 7.80
N GLY A 24 -20.35 -2.54 7.04
CA GLY A 24 -18.94 -2.81 7.22
C GLY A 24 -18.15 -1.70 6.54
N CYS A 25 -17.62 -0.74 7.29
CA CYS A 25 -16.58 0.14 6.78
C CYS A 25 -15.29 -0.68 6.76
N ALA A 26 -15.01 -1.37 5.65
CA ALA A 26 -13.67 -1.89 5.43
C ALA A 26 -12.75 -0.70 5.16
N VAL A 27 -11.96 -0.31 6.17
CA VAL A 27 -10.76 0.51 5.93
C VAL A 27 -9.78 -0.39 5.21
N THR A 28 -9.67 -0.21 3.90
CA THR A 28 -8.53 -0.68 3.12
C THR A 28 -7.28 -0.02 3.69
N GLY A 29 -6.54 -0.75 4.52
CA GLY A 29 -5.18 -0.36 4.88
C GLY A 29 -4.29 -0.30 3.63
N PRO A 30 -3.11 0.35 3.68
CA PRO A 30 -2.16 0.38 2.57
C PRO A 30 -1.47 -1.00 2.45
N GLY A 31 -2.24 -2.01 2.04
CA GLY A 31 -1.79 -3.36 1.77
C GLY A 31 -1.73 -3.58 0.27
N GLY A 32 -0.62 -3.21 -0.35
CA GLY A 32 -0.38 -3.45 -1.77
C GLY A 32 1.11 -3.47 -2.06
N ASP A 33 1.73 -4.65 -1.89
CA ASP A 33 2.93 -5.10 -2.59
C ASP A 33 3.99 -4.01 -2.87
N GLN A 34 4.38 -3.30 -1.82
CA GLN A 34 5.44 -2.30 -1.87
C GLN A 34 6.77 -3.04 -1.77
N ARG A 35 7.48 -3.18 -2.90
CA ARG A 35 8.85 -3.70 -2.85
C ARG A 35 9.76 -2.58 -2.34
N THR A 36 10.14 -2.68 -1.08
CA THR A 36 11.20 -1.84 -0.51
C THR A 36 12.52 -2.22 -1.14
N VAL A 37 13.10 -1.31 -1.92
CA VAL A 37 14.46 -1.46 -2.46
C VAL A 37 15.36 -0.52 -1.67
N ILE A 38 16.26 -1.08 -0.87
CA ILE A 38 17.30 -0.31 -0.17
C ILE A 38 18.50 -0.23 -1.11
N VAL A 39 18.83 0.95 -1.66
CA VAL A 39 20.01 1.13 -2.52
C VAL A 39 20.71 2.44 -2.22
N HIS A 40 22.02 2.36 -1.95
CA HIS A 40 22.92 3.50 -1.81
C HIS A 40 23.96 3.54 -2.93
N PRO A 41 24.10 4.65 -3.67
CA PRO A 41 25.19 4.82 -4.62
C PRO A 41 26.49 5.40 -4.02
N ALA A 42 26.56 5.73 -2.71
CA ALA A 42 27.64 6.59 -2.22
C ALA A 42 28.16 6.34 -0.78
N GLY A 43 27.80 5.24 -0.12
CA GLY A 43 28.36 4.91 1.21
C GLY A 43 27.91 5.81 2.35
N ASP A 44 26.84 6.60 2.16
CA ASP A 44 26.07 7.12 3.27
C ASP A 44 25.24 5.99 3.90
N THR A 45 25.13 5.97 5.22
CA THR A 45 24.42 4.93 5.97
C THR A 45 22.93 5.25 6.17
N SER A 46 22.39 6.27 5.49
CA SER A 46 20.96 6.61 5.54
C SER A 46 20.17 5.72 4.60
N LEU A 47 19.92 4.47 5.01
CA LEU A 47 19.16 3.44 4.29
C LEU A 47 17.70 3.87 4.09
N ASP A 48 17.46 4.97 3.39
CA ASP A 48 16.12 5.44 3.08
C ASP A 48 15.52 4.46 2.08
N PRO A 49 14.58 3.61 2.54
CA PRO A 49 14.00 2.60 1.68
C PRO A 49 13.21 3.29 0.58
N VAL A 50 13.54 2.99 -0.68
CA VAL A 50 12.72 3.46 -1.80
C VAL A 50 11.54 2.52 -1.93
N THR A 51 10.34 3.07 -1.77
CA THR A 51 9.10 2.31 -1.91
C THR A 51 8.51 2.48 -3.29
N ILE A 52 8.38 1.36 -4.02
CA ILE A 52 7.85 1.32 -5.38
C ILE A 52 6.54 0.54 -5.37
N PRO A 53 5.41 1.13 -5.80
CA PRO A 53 4.16 0.39 -5.97
C PRO A 53 4.32 -0.71 -7.03
N ALA A 54 3.76 -1.90 -6.79
CA ALA A 54 3.90 -3.04 -7.70
C ALA A 54 3.53 -2.74 -9.16
N GLY A 55 2.42 -2.04 -9.40
CA GLY A 55 1.99 -1.66 -10.75
C GLY A 55 2.90 -0.65 -11.45
N HIS A 56 3.86 -0.10 -10.71
CA HIS A 56 4.89 0.76 -11.27
C HIS A 56 6.19 0.01 -11.47
N MET A 57 6.41 -1.24 -11.08
CA MET A 57 7.69 -1.90 -11.37
C MET A 57 8.00 -1.93 -12.88
N PRO A 58 9.28 -1.82 -13.29
CA PRO A 58 9.66 -2.09 -14.68
C PRO A 58 9.24 -3.51 -15.06
N PRO A 59 8.91 -3.78 -16.34
CA PRO A 59 8.65 -5.14 -16.77
C PRO A 59 9.91 -6.01 -16.67
N PRO A 60 9.77 -7.35 -16.56
CA PRO A 60 10.90 -8.25 -16.46
C PRO A 60 11.90 -8.07 -17.61
N GLY A 61 13.18 -7.91 -17.26
CA GLY A 61 14.25 -7.71 -18.24
C GLY A 61 14.54 -6.25 -18.59
N GLU A 62 13.72 -5.30 -18.13
CA GLU A 62 13.97 -3.87 -18.24
C GLU A 62 14.42 -3.29 -16.90
N CYS A 63 15.05 -2.11 -16.98
CA CYS A 63 15.40 -1.32 -15.83
C CYS A 63 14.71 0.05 -15.90
N ARG A 64 14.63 0.73 -14.76
CA ARG A 64 14.16 2.11 -14.67
C ARG A 64 14.92 2.87 -13.60
N ILE A 65 15.24 4.13 -13.89
CA ILE A 65 15.75 5.07 -12.89
C ILE A 65 14.56 5.56 -12.06
N TRP A 66 14.63 5.38 -10.74
CA TRP A 66 13.61 5.82 -9.81
C TRP A 66 14.12 6.98 -8.95
N TYR A 67 13.33 8.03 -8.89
CA TYR A 67 13.59 9.24 -8.11
C TYR A 67 12.71 9.25 -6.87
N PRO A 68 13.26 9.17 -5.65
CA PRO A 68 12.48 9.15 -4.41
C PRO A 68 11.64 10.42 -4.19
N ASP A 69 12.04 11.55 -4.77
CA ASP A 69 11.39 12.86 -4.68
C ASP A 69 10.26 13.07 -5.71
N ARG A 70 10.00 12.09 -6.59
CA ARG A 70 8.95 12.17 -7.61
C ARG A 70 7.77 11.28 -7.29
N SER A 71 6.57 11.73 -7.68
CA SER A 71 5.37 10.89 -7.63
C SER A 71 5.53 9.66 -8.54
N PRO A 72 4.88 8.51 -8.26
CA PRO A 72 4.99 7.32 -9.10
C PRO A 72 4.66 7.53 -10.59
N GLY A 73 3.73 8.44 -10.90
CA GLY A 73 3.32 8.75 -12.28
C GLY A 73 4.29 9.68 -13.03
N ASP A 74 5.14 10.41 -12.32
CA ASP A 74 6.12 11.36 -12.89
C ASP A 74 7.50 10.71 -13.09
N GLN A 75 7.59 9.40 -12.86
CA GLN A 75 8.82 8.65 -13.06
C GLN A 75 9.10 8.49 -14.56
N PRO A 76 10.38 8.48 -14.97
CA PRO A 76 10.73 8.21 -16.35
C PRO A 76 10.28 6.81 -16.77
N SER A 77 10.08 6.61 -18.07
CA SER A 77 9.77 5.29 -18.61
C SER A 77 10.90 4.29 -18.32
N PRO A 78 10.58 2.99 -18.19
CA PRO A 78 11.58 1.92 -18.26
C PRO A 78 12.40 1.95 -19.56
N GLY A 79 13.51 1.22 -19.56
CA GLY A 79 14.36 1.04 -20.73
C GLY A 79 15.43 -0.04 -20.54
N SER A 80 16.37 -0.08 -21.48
CA SER A 80 17.48 -1.05 -21.45
C SER A 80 18.34 -0.89 -20.19
N CYS A 81 18.60 -2.00 -19.49
CA CYS A 81 19.45 -2.00 -18.30
C CYS A 81 20.89 -1.54 -18.59
N ARG A 82 21.47 -2.02 -19.69
CA ARG A 82 22.84 -1.66 -20.13
C ARG A 82 22.99 -0.16 -20.36
N ASP A 83 21.91 0.43 -20.82
CA ASP A 83 21.81 1.83 -21.15
C ASP A 83 21.65 2.71 -19.91
N LEU A 84 20.85 2.26 -18.93
CA LEU A 84 20.50 3.03 -17.74
C LEU A 84 21.53 2.90 -16.62
N GLU A 85 22.26 1.78 -16.52
CA GLU A 85 23.26 1.57 -15.46
C GLU A 85 24.36 2.64 -15.41
N HIS A 86 24.69 3.23 -16.56
CA HIS A 86 25.69 4.29 -16.70
C HIS A 86 25.11 5.71 -16.58
N ARG A 87 23.78 5.84 -16.39
CA ARG A 87 23.05 7.12 -16.44
C ARG A 87 22.26 7.43 -15.17
N VAL A 88 22.47 6.68 -14.09
CA VAL A 88 21.78 6.91 -12.81
C VAL A 88 22.30 8.20 -12.17
N PRO A 89 21.47 9.25 -12.01
CA PRO A 89 21.91 10.48 -11.36
C PRO A 89 22.05 10.32 -9.85
N ALA A 90 22.76 11.24 -9.22
CA ALA A 90 22.84 11.31 -7.76
C ALA A 90 21.44 11.43 -7.14
N GLY A 91 21.19 10.68 -6.07
CA GLY A 91 19.89 10.65 -5.39
C GLY A 91 18.81 9.80 -6.08
N ALA A 92 19.10 9.20 -7.23
CA ALA A 92 18.23 8.22 -7.88
C ALA A 92 18.76 6.79 -7.71
N VAL A 93 17.89 5.81 -7.92
CA VAL A 93 18.24 4.38 -7.85
C VAL A 93 17.87 3.67 -9.15
N LEU A 94 18.67 2.67 -9.53
CA LEU A 94 18.34 1.79 -10.65
C LEU A 94 17.51 0.61 -10.14
N VAL A 95 16.30 0.47 -10.68
CA VAL A 95 15.36 -0.59 -10.35
C VAL A 95 15.30 -1.58 -11.51
N ARG A 96 15.35 -2.87 -11.20
CA ARG A 96 15.24 -3.95 -12.17
C ARG A 96 13.89 -4.66 -12.02
N GLY A 97 13.23 -4.91 -13.15
CA GLY A 97 12.01 -5.72 -13.24
C GLY A 97 12.25 -7.22 -13.16
#